data_AF-A0AAU0HI66-F1
#
_entry.id   AF-A0AAU0HI66-F1
#
_cell.length_a   1.000
_cell.length_b   1.000
_cell.length_c   1.000
_cell.angle_alpha   90.00
_cell.angle_beta   90.00
_cell.angle_gamma   90.00
#
_symmetry.space_group_name_H-M   'P 1'
#
loop_
_entity.id
_entity.type
_entity.pdbx_description
1 polymer ?
#
loop_
_entity_poly.entity_id
_entity_poly.type
_entity_poly.pdbx_seq_one_letter_code
_entity_poly.pdbx_strand_id
1 'polypeptide(L)'
;MTDDHYRVQCDCGLVTAVVGDLRPATCNHVKCYCKDCQAFAHFLGRNTDVLDEQGGTDIAQISAGRLTFRAGTDKVAGMRMSESGLMRWYASCCRTPIANTAASAKLPFIGLIAPFMTNGEDEGRVDAALGPFRGYGFVHGAKGDRAVPGRKHEGFLAIALQLARIMIPALLTGAARKHPFFDADSGAPISEPTVLSEAERVALREKVDADRL
;
A
#
# COMPACT_ATOMS: atom_id res chain seq x y z
N MET A 1 4.20 23.64 11.99
CA MET A 1 2.88 23.52 11.37
C MET A 1 2.86 22.17 10.69
N THR A 2 2.08 21.22 11.18
CA THR A 2 1.95 19.90 10.54
C THR A 2 1.14 20.09 9.26
N ASP A 3 1.81 19.90 8.13
CA ASP A 3 1.22 19.89 6.78
C ASP A 3 0.30 18.65 6.65
N ASP A 4 -0.89 18.70 7.26
CA ASP A 4 -1.95 17.68 7.17
C ASP A 4 -2.76 17.80 5.86
N HIS A 5 -2.09 18.25 4.79
CA HIS A 5 -2.70 18.48 3.48
C HIS A 5 -2.95 17.15 2.73
N TYR A 6 -2.07 16.17 2.90
CA TYR A 6 -2.20 14.86 2.25
C TYR A 6 -3.08 13.92 3.07
N ARG A 7 -4.00 13.24 2.37
CA ARG A 7 -5.01 12.38 2.99
C ARG A 7 -5.17 11.08 2.21
N VAL A 8 -5.58 10.06 2.94
CA VAL A 8 -6.19 8.85 2.39
C VAL A 8 -7.65 8.87 2.79
N GLN A 9 -8.54 8.76 1.81
CA GLN A 9 -9.97 8.76 2.03
C GLN A 9 -10.59 7.65 1.19
N CYS A 10 -11.48 6.86 1.79
CA CYS A 10 -12.25 5.90 1.02
C CYS A 10 -13.33 6.59 0.18
N ASP A 11 -13.80 5.93 -0.87
CA ASP A 11 -14.76 6.51 -1.82
C ASP A 11 -16.08 6.92 -1.14
N CYS A 12 -16.46 6.19 -0.09
CA CYS A 12 -17.65 6.46 0.73
C CYS A 12 -17.46 7.61 1.74
N GLY A 13 -16.24 8.13 1.91
CA GLY A 13 -15.88 9.19 2.85
C GLY A 13 -15.86 8.80 4.34
N LEU A 14 -16.33 7.60 4.70
CA LEU A 14 -16.44 7.18 6.11
C LEU A 14 -15.08 6.90 6.77
N VAL A 15 -14.09 6.48 5.98
CA VAL A 15 -12.72 6.24 6.44
C VAL A 15 -11.84 7.37 5.92
N THR A 16 -11.21 8.11 6.84
CA THR A 16 -10.26 9.18 6.50
C THR A 16 -9.01 9.06 7.35
N ALA A 17 -7.87 9.36 6.76
CA ALA A 17 -6.59 9.45 7.43
C ALA A 17 -5.78 10.61 6.83
N VAL A 18 -4.91 11.20 7.64
CA VAL A 18 -3.92 12.19 7.19
C VAL A 18 -2.55 11.55 7.10
N VAL A 19 -1.72 12.06 6.18
CA VAL A 19 -0.33 11.64 5.99
C VAL A 19 0.59 12.80 6.30
N GLY A 20 1.23 12.76 7.46
CA GLY A 20 2.15 13.80 7.92
C GLY A 20 3.54 13.69 7.28
N ASP A 21 4.17 14.84 6.99
CA ASP A 21 5.53 14.93 6.42
C ASP A 21 5.70 14.06 5.15
N LEU A 22 4.69 14.05 4.27
CA LEU A 22 4.79 13.42 2.95
C LEU A 22 5.55 14.33 1.99
N ARG A 23 6.78 13.94 1.65
CA ARG A 23 7.71 14.68 0.79
C ARG A 23 8.64 13.69 0.07
N PRO A 24 9.35 14.10 -0.99
CA PRO A 24 10.25 13.20 -1.73
C PRO A 24 11.32 12.52 -0.87
N ALA A 25 11.77 13.17 0.21
CA ALA A 25 12.77 12.62 1.12
C ALA A 25 12.23 11.54 2.06
N THR A 26 10.91 11.45 2.20
CA THR A 26 10.19 10.69 3.23
C THR A 26 9.23 9.64 2.67
N CYS A 27 9.15 9.59 1.34
CA CYS A 27 8.40 8.63 0.54
C CYS A 27 9.37 7.84 -0.36
N ASN A 28 9.07 6.55 -0.56
CA ASN A 28 9.65 5.75 -1.63
C ASN A 28 8.54 5.38 -2.62
N HIS A 29 8.51 6.06 -3.77
CA HIS A 29 7.49 5.87 -4.80
C HIS A 29 7.89 4.73 -5.74
N VAL A 30 7.12 3.65 -5.72
CA VAL A 30 7.40 2.42 -6.48
C VAL A 30 6.12 1.84 -7.03
N LYS A 31 6.26 0.99 -8.04
CA LYS A 31 5.13 0.23 -8.60
C LYS A 31 5.38 -1.27 -8.53
N CYS A 32 4.41 -2.04 -8.06
CA CYS A 32 4.54 -3.48 -7.87
C CYS A 32 3.63 -4.27 -8.81
N TYR A 33 4.18 -5.28 -9.48
CA TYR A 33 3.45 -6.15 -10.41
C TYR A 33 3.23 -7.57 -9.88
N CYS A 34 3.49 -7.85 -8.61
CA CYS A 34 3.35 -9.23 -8.12
C CYS A 34 1.90 -9.74 -8.24
N LYS A 35 1.74 -11.04 -8.45
CA LYS A 35 0.41 -11.69 -8.54
C LYS A 35 -0.46 -11.39 -7.33
N ASP A 36 0.13 -11.26 -6.14
CA ASP A 36 -0.64 -10.98 -4.93
C ASP A 36 -1.18 -9.54 -4.87
N CYS A 37 -0.50 -8.54 -5.48
CA CYS A 37 -1.07 -7.19 -5.59
C CYS A 37 -2.24 -7.16 -6.57
N GLN A 38 -2.11 -7.89 -7.68
CA GLN A 38 -3.19 -8.05 -8.65
C GLN A 38 -4.38 -8.82 -8.04
N ALA A 39 -4.11 -9.92 -7.35
CA ALA A 39 -5.14 -10.71 -6.66
C ALA A 39 -5.86 -9.90 -5.57
N PHE A 40 -5.16 -8.97 -4.90
CA PHE A 40 -5.80 -8.08 -3.92
C PHE A 40 -6.79 -7.13 -4.60
N ALA A 41 -6.43 -6.57 -5.75
CA ALA A 41 -7.33 -5.74 -6.52
C ALA A 41 -8.58 -6.52 -6.99
N HIS A 42 -8.41 -7.77 -7.45
CA HIS A 42 -9.54 -8.65 -7.76
C HIS A 42 -10.36 -9.05 -6.54
N PHE A 43 -9.73 -9.30 -5.39
CA PHE A 43 -10.43 -9.55 -4.13
C PHE A 43 -11.36 -8.37 -3.82
N LEU A 44 -10.88 -7.14 -3.96
CA LEU A 44 -11.67 -5.94 -3.74
C LEU A 44 -12.78 -5.73 -4.80
N GLY A 45 -12.71 -6.41 -5.95
CA GLY A 45 -13.58 -6.10 -7.09
C GLY A 45 -13.25 -4.76 -7.74
N ARG A 46 -11.99 -4.32 -7.58
CA ARG A 46 -11.48 -2.98 -7.90
C ARG A 46 -10.23 -3.06 -8.77
N ASN A 47 -10.13 -4.06 -9.64
CA ASN A 47 -8.95 -4.25 -10.49
C ASN A 47 -8.78 -3.15 -11.54
N THR A 48 -9.83 -2.42 -11.90
CA THR A 48 -9.79 -1.35 -12.91
C THR A 48 -9.26 -0.01 -12.42
N ASP A 49 -9.30 0.25 -11.11
CA ASP A 49 -8.86 1.51 -10.50
C ASP A 49 -7.62 1.33 -9.59
N VAL A 50 -7.35 0.12 -9.12
CA VAL A 50 -6.14 -0.21 -8.35
C VAL A 50 -4.94 -0.56 -9.24
N LEU A 51 -5.18 -1.17 -10.40
CA LEU A 51 -4.14 -1.64 -11.29
C LEU A 51 -4.02 -0.74 -12.51
N ASP A 52 -2.78 -0.49 -12.94
CA ASP A 52 -2.54 0.07 -14.27
C ASP A 52 -2.76 -0.97 -15.39
N GLU A 53 -2.63 -0.52 -16.63
CA GLU A 53 -2.79 -1.36 -17.83
C GLU A 53 -1.95 -2.65 -17.82
N GLN A 54 -0.81 -2.65 -17.12
CA GLN A 54 0.11 -3.77 -17.03
C GLN A 54 -0.05 -4.56 -15.73
N GLY A 55 -1.10 -4.32 -14.94
CA GLY A 55 -1.35 -5.00 -13.67
C GLY A 55 -0.50 -4.47 -12.51
N GLY A 56 0.05 -3.28 -12.62
CA GLY A 56 0.89 -2.65 -11.62
C GLY A 56 0.08 -1.86 -10.60
N THR A 57 0.34 -2.07 -9.32
CA THR A 57 -0.17 -1.21 -8.25
C THR A 57 0.85 -0.13 -7.95
N ASP A 58 0.44 1.13 -8.01
CA ASP A 58 1.28 2.28 -7.63
C ASP A 58 1.26 2.51 -6.11
N ILE A 59 2.44 2.61 -5.51
CA ILE A 59 2.64 2.51 -4.05
C ILE A 59 3.53 3.63 -3.55
N ALA A 60 3.00 4.38 -2.58
CA ALA A 60 3.76 5.33 -1.78
C ALA A 60 4.21 4.65 -0.48
N GLN A 61 5.49 4.33 -0.37
CA GLN A 61 6.04 3.64 0.79
C GLN A 61 6.58 4.64 1.81
N ILE A 62 6.05 4.62 3.03
CA ILE A 62 6.34 5.58 4.10
C ILE A 62 6.54 4.89 5.46
N SER A 63 7.04 5.65 6.44
CA SER A 63 7.06 5.25 7.85
C SER A 63 5.65 5.18 8.41
N ALA A 64 5.36 4.14 9.21
CA ALA A 64 4.02 3.90 9.73
C ALA A 64 3.47 5.05 10.58
N GLY A 65 4.32 5.66 11.40
CA GLY A 65 3.94 6.76 12.29
C GLY A 65 3.56 8.08 11.60
N ARG A 66 3.57 8.12 10.26
CA ARG A 66 3.12 9.27 9.47
C ARG A 66 1.65 9.21 9.09
N LEU A 67 1.03 8.03 9.12
CA LEU A 67 -0.38 7.88 8.80
C LEU A 67 -1.19 7.92 10.11
N THR A 68 -2.21 8.77 10.17
CA THR A 68 -3.10 8.87 11.32
C THR A 68 -4.56 8.86 10.86
N PHE A 69 -5.33 7.86 11.30
CA PHE A 69 -6.77 7.82 11.06
C PHE A 69 -7.47 8.98 11.78
N ARG A 70 -8.39 9.66 11.07
CA ARG A 70 -9.22 10.75 11.58
C ARG A 70 -10.67 10.31 11.78
N ALA A 71 -11.16 9.38 10.96
CA ALA A 71 -12.49 8.79 11.10
C ALA A 71 -12.54 7.35 10.53
N GLY A 72 -13.49 6.56 11.01
CA GLY A 72 -13.84 5.25 10.44
C GLY A 72 -12.82 4.13 10.67
N THR A 73 -12.00 4.21 11.73
CA THR A 73 -11.04 3.14 12.06
C THR A 73 -11.72 1.78 12.25
N ASP A 74 -12.95 1.76 12.77
CA ASP A 74 -13.80 0.56 12.91
C ASP A 74 -14.22 -0.06 11.56
N LYS A 75 -14.09 0.69 10.47
CA LYS A 75 -14.35 0.25 9.10
C LYS A 75 -13.07 -0.10 8.35
N VAL A 76 -11.91 -0.11 8.99
CA VAL A 76 -10.66 -0.57 8.40
C VAL A 76 -10.56 -2.08 8.60
N ALA A 77 -10.54 -2.83 7.51
CA ALA A 77 -10.41 -4.28 7.51
C ALA A 77 -9.05 -4.72 6.97
N GLY A 78 -8.54 -5.83 7.49
CA GLY A 78 -7.32 -6.49 7.00
C GLY A 78 -7.64 -7.80 6.29
N MET A 79 -6.87 -8.15 5.28
CA MET A 79 -6.84 -9.50 4.71
C MET A 79 -5.40 -9.94 4.41
N ARG A 80 -5.18 -11.26 4.33
CA ARG A 80 -3.89 -11.85 3.93
C ARG A 80 -4.10 -12.91 2.87
N MET A 81 -3.22 -12.91 1.85
CA MET A 81 -3.24 -13.93 0.79
C MET A 81 -2.86 -15.31 1.31
N SER A 82 -2.08 -15.36 2.40
CA SER A 82 -1.69 -16.57 3.11
C SER A 82 -1.32 -16.21 4.55
N GLU A 83 -1.17 -17.23 5.40
CA GLU A 83 -0.72 -17.09 6.79
C GLU A 83 0.65 -16.41 6.99
N SER A 84 1.47 -16.33 5.94
CA SER A 84 2.78 -15.65 5.97
C SER A 84 2.82 -14.37 5.12
N GLY A 85 1.73 -14.06 4.41
CA GLY A 85 1.64 -12.92 3.51
C GLY A 85 1.55 -11.58 4.23
N LEU A 86 1.71 -10.50 3.45
CA LEU A 86 1.50 -9.13 3.92
C LEU A 86 0.05 -8.93 4.39
N MET A 87 -0.12 -8.03 5.36
CA MET A 87 -1.42 -7.49 5.71
C MET A 87 -1.82 -6.48 4.63
N ARG A 88 -3.00 -6.66 4.06
CA ARG A 88 -3.57 -5.78 3.03
C ARG A 88 -4.83 -5.13 3.60
N TRP A 89 -4.77 -3.82 3.76
CA TRP A 89 -5.76 -3.02 4.47
C TRP A 89 -6.67 -2.28 3.49
N TYR A 90 -7.96 -2.28 3.78
CA TYR A 90 -8.99 -1.64 2.96
C TYR A 90 -10.15 -1.14 3.82
N ALA A 91 -10.91 -0.18 3.31
CA ALA A 91 -12.14 0.27 3.94
C ALA A 91 -13.27 -0.72 3.63
N SER A 92 -13.84 -1.36 4.66
CA SER A 92 -14.92 -2.35 4.50
C SER A 92 -16.23 -1.75 3.98
N CYS A 93 -16.46 -0.43 4.14
CA CYS A 93 -17.68 0.23 3.66
C CYS A 93 -17.87 0.18 2.14
N CYS A 94 -16.77 0.26 1.38
CA CYS A 94 -16.80 0.39 -0.08
C CYS A 94 -15.64 -0.31 -0.79
N ARG A 95 -14.85 -1.11 -0.05
CA ARG A 95 -13.72 -1.88 -0.57
C ARG A 95 -12.59 -1.01 -1.15
N THR A 96 -12.52 0.27 -0.81
CA THR A 96 -11.38 1.12 -1.19
C THR A 96 -10.09 0.61 -0.53
N PRO A 97 -9.03 0.30 -1.29
CA PRO A 97 -7.77 -0.09 -0.69
C PRO A 97 -7.11 1.09 0.04
N ILE A 98 -6.37 0.79 1.09
CA ILE A 98 -5.70 1.81 1.92
C ILE A 98 -4.20 1.59 1.86
N ALA A 99 -3.73 0.40 2.30
CA ALA A 99 -2.32 0.17 2.50
C ALA A 99 -1.93 -1.31 2.56
N ASN A 100 -0.62 -1.58 2.48
CA ASN A 100 -0.03 -2.87 2.81
C ASN A 100 1.02 -2.70 3.91
N THR A 101 1.10 -3.67 4.83
CA THR A 101 2.09 -3.70 5.92
C THR A 101 2.63 -5.10 6.12
N ALA A 102 3.75 -5.21 6.85
CA ALA A 102 4.09 -6.50 7.45
C ALA A 102 3.00 -6.95 8.44
N ALA A 103 3.03 -8.21 8.87
CA ALA A 103 2.11 -8.77 9.86
C ALA A 103 2.38 -8.29 11.30
N SER A 104 3.36 -7.41 11.51
CA SER A 104 3.72 -6.89 12.82
C SER A 104 4.16 -5.43 12.75
N ALA A 105 3.78 -4.67 13.78
CA ALA A 105 4.18 -3.27 13.98
C ALA A 105 5.69 -3.06 14.10
N LYS A 106 6.46 -4.12 14.42
CA LYS A 106 7.92 -4.07 14.59
C LYS A 106 8.66 -3.58 13.34
N LEU A 107 8.07 -3.80 12.16
CA LEU A 107 8.52 -3.19 10.92
C LEU A 107 7.57 -2.03 10.60
N PRO A 108 7.86 -0.78 11.03
CA PRO A 108 6.96 0.37 10.90
C PRO A 108 6.94 0.92 9.48
N PHE A 109 6.53 0.07 8.55
CA PHE A 109 6.54 0.26 7.12
C PHE A 109 5.11 0.14 6.58
N ILE A 110 4.67 1.15 5.85
CA ILE A 110 3.37 1.16 5.19
C ILE A 110 3.58 1.46 3.71
N GLY A 111 3.01 0.63 2.82
CA GLY A 111 2.84 0.95 1.41
C GLY A 111 1.41 1.39 1.14
N LEU A 112 1.16 2.70 1.08
CA LEU A 112 -0.12 3.29 0.71
C LEU A 112 -0.41 3.05 -0.77
N ILE A 113 -1.67 2.82 -1.13
CA ILE A 113 -2.06 2.70 -2.55
C ILE A 113 -2.23 4.11 -3.11
N ALA A 114 -1.23 4.58 -3.85
CA ALA A 114 -1.05 5.99 -4.21
C ALA A 114 -2.26 6.62 -4.95
N PRO A 115 -2.96 5.90 -5.87
CA PRO A 115 -4.16 6.44 -6.53
C PRO A 115 -5.30 6.87 -5.59
N PHE A 116 -5.32 6.37 -4.35
CA PHE A 116 -6.34 6.71 -3.35
C PHE A 116 -5.86 7.77 -2.33
N MET A 117 -4.76 8.44 -2.66
CA MET A 117 -4.26 9.59 -1.91
C MET A 117 -4.72 10.90 -2.57
N THR A 118 -5.05 11.89 -1.77
CA THR A 118 -5.44 13.24 -2.23
C THR A 118 -4.71 14.30 -1.43
N ASN A 119 -4.57 15.48 -2.01
CA ASN A 119 -4.09 16.68 -1.33
C ASN A 119 -5.27 17.55 -0.80
N GLY A 120 -6.52 17.10 -0.98
CA GLY A 120 -7.72 17.79 -0.47
C GLY A 120 -8.19 18.99 -1.29
N GLU A 121 -7.45 19.42 -2.31
CA GLU A 121 -7.80 20.55 -3.18
C GLU A 121 -8.05 20.12 -4.63
N ASP A 122 -7.39 19.06 -5.10
CA ASP A 122 -7.65 18.43 -6.39
C ASP A 122 -7.60 16.89 -6.25
N GLU A 123 -8.56 16.21 -6.88
CA GLU A 123 -8.52 14.76 -7.07
C GLU A 123 -7.29 14.39 -7.92
N GLY A 124 -6.15 14.13 -7.28
CA GLY A 124 -5.13 13.27 -7.88
C GLY A 124 -3.72 13.82 -8.09
N ARG A 125 -3.23 14.87 -7.40
CA ARG A 125 -1.82 15.29 -7.56
C ARG A 125 -1.01 15.26 -6.28
N VAL A 126 -0.88 14.06 -5.70
CA VAL A 126 0.15 13.80 -4.69
C VAL A 126 1.53 13.56 -5.28
N ASP A 127 1.66 13.43 -6.62
CA ASP A 127 2.90 13.08 -7.34
C ASP A 127 4.12 13.90 -6.90
N ALA A 128 3.97 15.22 -6.77
CA ALA A 128 5.06 16.10 -6.34
C ALA A 128 5.55 15.76 -4.92
N ALA A 129 4.63 15.33 -4.05
CA ALA A 129 4.91 14.91 -2.68
C ALA A 129 5.51 13.50 -2.62
N LEU A 130 5.09 12.60 -3.52
CA LEU A 130 5.66 11.26 -3.64
C LEU A 130 7.13 11.32 -4.09
N GLY A 131 7.47 12.34 -4.88
CA GLY A 131 8.81 12.56 -5.40
C GLY A 131 9.11 11.72 -6.64
N PRO A 132 10.38 11.59 -7.02
CA PRO A 132 10.74 10.86 -8.23
C PRO A 132 10.40 9.37 -8.08
N PHE A 133 9.76 8.81 -9.10
CA PHE A 133 9.54 7.38 -9.23
C PHE A 133 10.87 6.62 -9.13
N ARG A 134 10.96 5.62 -8.25
CA ARG A 134 12.22 4.93 -7.91
C ARG A 134 12.42 3.61 -8.62
N GLY A 135 11.35 2.95 -9.04
CA GLY A 135 11.45 1.73 -9.83
C GLY A 135 10.29 0.76 -9.61
N TYR A 136 10.46 -0.41 -10.23
CA TYR A 136 9.43 -1.43 -10.31
C TYR A 136 9.80 -2.67 -9.50
N GLY A 137 8.83 -3.22 -8.78
CA GLY A 137 8.93 -4.49 -8.06
C GLY A 137 8.22 -5.61 -8.82
N PHE A 138 8.82 -6.81 -8.80
CA PHE A 138 8.19 -8.05 -9.29
C PHE A 138 7.66 -7.98 -10.73
N VAL A 139 8.39 -7.32 -11.63
CA VAL A 139 8.02 -7.07 -13.04
C VAL A 139 7.69 -8.33 -13.88
N HIS A 140 8.19 -9.51 -13.48
CA HIS A 140 7.80 -10.80 -14.06
C HIS A 140 6.30 -11.11 -13.89
N GLY A 141 5.64 -10.41 -12.96
CA GLY A 141 4.22 -10.47 -12.68
C GLY A 141 3.34 -9.63 -13.63
N ALA A 142 3.91 -8.73 -14.44
CA ALA A 142 3.14 -7.82 -15.28
C ALA A 142 2.25 -8.54 -16.32
N LYS A 143 1.20 -7.83 -16.78
CA LYS A 143 0.26 -8.22 -17.84
C LYS A 143 0.77 -7.76 -19.21
N GLY A 144 0.50 -8.56 -20.24
CA GLY A 144 0.85 -8.28 -21.63
C GLY A 144 2.35 -8.38 -21.95
N ASP A 145 2.67 -8.39 -23.25
CA ASP A 145 4.04 -8.50 -23.75
C ASP A 145 4.84 -7.19 -23.67
N ARG A 146 4.17 -6.08 -23.34
CA ARG A 146 4.79 -4.76 -23.23
C ARG A 146 5.96 -4.81 -22.24
N ALA A 147 7.05 -4.15 -22.62
CA ALA A 147 8.20 -4.01 -21.75
C ALA A 147 7.86 -3.06 -20.61
N VAL A 148 7.63 -3.61 -19.42
CA VAL A 148 7.79 -2.83 -18.19
C VAL A 148 9.26 -2.38 -18.15
N PRO A 149 9.54 -1.06 -18.12
CA PRO A 149 10.92 -0.57 -17.98
C PRO A 149 11.52 -1.19 -16.70
N GLY A 150 12.78 -1.65 -16.73
CA GLY A 150 13.37 -2.33 -15.56
C GLY A 150 13.07 -3.83 -15.43
N ARG A 151 12.85 -4.56 -16.55
CA ARG A 151 12.95 -6.05 -16.57
C ARG A 151 14.34 -6.56 -16.14
N LYS A 152 15.37 -5.72 -16.23
CA LYS A 152 16.69 -5.90 -15.60
C LYS A 152 16.65 -5.16 -14.26
N HIS A 153 17.36 -5.61 -13.22
CA HIS A 153 17.33 -5.10 -11.82
C HIS A 153 17.57 -3.58 -11.57
N GLU A 154 17.46 -2.75 -12.59
CA GLU A 154 17.44 -1.28 -12.59
C GLU A 154 16.48 -0.74 -11.52
N GLY A 155 16.99 0.17 -10.68
CA GLY A 155 16.22 0.80 -9.61
C GLY A 155 16.20 0.04 -8.27
N PHE A 156 16.57 -1.25 -8.20
CA PHE A 156 16.53 -2.01 -6.94
C PHE A 156 17.39 -1.37 -5.84
N LEU A 157 18.63 -0.95 -6.18
CA LEU A 157 19.51 -0.27 -5.22
C LEU A 157 18.93 1.08 -4.77
N ALA A 158 18.34 1.85 -5.68
CA ALA A 158 17.71 3.14 -5.35
C ALA A 158 16.50 2.96 -4.43
N ILE A 159 15.66 1.96 -4.71
CA ILE A 159 14.54 1.55 -3.84
C ILE A 159 15.05 1.17 -2.46
N ALA A 160 16.05 0.28 -2.38
CA ALA A 160 16.59 -0.20 -1.11
C ALA A 160 17.21 0.92 -0.27
N LEU A 161 17.99 1.81 -0.88
CA LEU A 161 18.60 2.95 -0.21
C LEU A 161 17.55 3.93 0.32
N GLN A 162 16.52 4.23 -0.47
CA GLN A 162 15.44 5.12 -0.04
C GLN A 162 14.60 4.49 1.08
N LEU A 163 14.30 3.20 1.00
CA LEU A 163 13.64 2.47 2.09
C LEU A 163 14.47 2.51 3.38
N ALA A 164 15.77 2.27 3.31
CA ALA A 164 16.65 2.37 4.48
C ALA A 164 16.63 3.78 5.09
N ARG A 165 16.66 4.83 4.24
CA ARG A 165 16.57 6.24 4.67
C ARG A 165 15.25 6.56 5.40
N ILE A 166 14.15 5.91 5.03
CA ILE A 166 12.84 6.06 5.69
C ILE A 166 12.78 5.25 6.99
N MET A 167 13.27 4.01 6.96
CA MET A 167 13.06 3.04 8.04
C MET A 167 14.03 3.21 9.21
N ILE A 168 15.29 3.57 8.96
CA ILE A 168 16.28 3.74 10.04
C ILE A 168 15.83 4.81 11.04
N PRO A 169 15.45 6.04 10.64
CA PRO A 169 14.93 7.03 11.58
C PRO A 169 13.60 6.61 12.22
N ALA A 170 12.74 5.90 11.48
CA ALA A 170 11.46 5.42 12.00
C ALA A 170 11.64 4.44 13.17
N LEU A 171 12.60 3.52 13.06
CA LEU A 171 12.94 2.59 14.13
C LEU A 171 13.53 3.33 15.35
N LEU A 172 14.45 4.27 15.12
CA LEU A 172 15.09 5.06 16.19
C LEU A 172 14.12 5.99 16.93
N THR A 173 13.07 6.47 16.25
CA THR A 173 12.04 7.35 16.82
C THR A 173 10.82 6.61 17.38
N GLY A 174 10.86 5.28 17.42
CA GLY A 174 9.79 4.46 17.98
C GLY A 174 8.51 4.45 17.15
N ALA A 175 8.60 4.62 15.83
CA ALA A 175 7.44 4.63 14.93
C ALA A 175 6.60 3.33 14.98
N ALA A 176 7.18 2.22 15.45
CA ALA A 176 6.47 0.97 15.72
C ALA A 176 5.33 1.15 16.72
N ARG A 177 5.49 2.00 17.75
CA ARG A 177 4.42 2.31 18.73
C ARG A 177 3.36 3.25 18.19
N LYS A 178 3.64 3.94 17.08
CA LYS A 178 2.74 4.87 16.40
C LYS A 178 2.10 4.24 15.17
N HIS A 179 2.13 2.91 15.06
CA HIS A 179 1.65 2.22 13.88
C HIS A 179 0.11 2.27 13.84
N PRO A 180 -0.52 2.84 12.79
CA PRO A 180 -1.96 3.09 12.78
C PRO A 180 -2.82 1.82 12.64
N PHE A 181 -2.21 0.73 12.17
CA PHE A 181 -2.89 -0.56 11.98
C PHE A 181 -2.65 -1.60 13.08
N PHE A 182 -1.85 -1.29 14.09
CA PHE A 182 -1.59 -2.20 15.21
C PHE A 182 -1.72 -1.45 16.52
N ASP A 183 -2.40 -2.04 17.48
CA ASP A 183 -2.52 -1.51 18.82
C ASP A 183 -1.14 -1.40 19.50
N ALA A 184 -0.88 -0.26 20.15
CA ALA A 184 0.45 0.07 20.66
C ALA A 184 0.86 -0.78 21.85
N ASP A 185 -0.11 -1.23 22.65
CA ASP A 185 0.12 -1.96 23.89
C ASP A 185 0.15 -3.48 23.65
N SER A 186 -0.85 -4.01 22.94
CA SER A 186 -0.97 -5.44 22.65
C SER A 186 -0.18 -5.89 21.41
N GLY A 187 0.11 -4.97 20.48
CA GLY A 187 0.69 -5.30 19.18
C GLY A 187 -0.26 -6.02 18.21
N ALA A 188 -1.53 -6.20 18.60
CA ALA A 188 -2.56 -6.84 17.80
C ALA A 188 -2.99 -5.94 16.63
N PRO A 189 -3.38 -6.50 15.48
CA PRO A 189 -3.94 -5.70 14.39
C PRO A 189 -5.27 -5.05 14.81
N ILE A 190 -5.54 -3.83 14.33
CA ILE A 190 -6.79 -3.09 14.65
C ILE A 190 -8.06 -3.79 14.11
N SER A 191 -7.90 -4.72 13.17
CA SER A 191 -8.94 -5.62 12.67
C SER A 191 -8.32 -7.00 12.51
N GLU A 192 -9.05 -8.02 12.95
CA GLU A 192 -8.67 -9.40 12.68
C GLU A 192 -8.60 -9.64 11.16
N PRO A 193 -7.47 -10.15 10.63
CA PRO A 193 -7.34 -10.33 9.21
C PRO A 193 -8.13 -11.52 8.72
N THR A 194 -8.87 -11.34 7.62
CA THR A 194 -9.36 -12.48 6.84
C THR A 194 -8.18 -13.12 6.10
N VAL A 195 -7.81 -14.34 6.46
CA VAL A 195 -6.82 -15.13 5.72
C VAL A 195 -7.55 -15.98 4.69
N LEU A 196 -7.18 -15.83 3.42
CA LEU A 196 -7.81 -16.61 2.35
C LEU A 196 -7.45 -18.09 2.48
N SER A 197 -8.45 -18.95 2.28
CA SER A 197 -8.22 -20.37 2.04
C SER A 197 -7.42 -20.59 0.76
N GLU A 198 -6.85 -21.78 0.61
CA GLU A 198 -6.13 -22.14 -0.60
C GLU A 198 -7.02 -22.04 -1.85
N ALA A 199 -8.27 -22.52 -1.76
CA ALA A 199 -9.22 -22.48 -2.86
C ALA A 199 -9.57 -21.04 -3.29
N GLU A 200 -9.86 -20.16 -2.32
CA GLU A 200 -10.12 -18.73 -2.61
C GLU A 200 -8.92 -18.04 -3.24
N ARG A 201 -7.71 -18.33 -2.74
CA ARG A 201 -6.46 -17.80 -3.28
C ARG A 201 -6.22 -18.27 -4.71
N VAL A 202 -6.48 -19.55 -5.01
CA VAL A 202 -6.35 -20.10 -6.36
C VAL A 202 -7.34 -19.42 -7.30
N ALA A 203 -8.61 -19.33 -6.91
CA ALA A 203 -9.65 -18.67 -7.71
C ALA A 203 -9.32 -17.20 -8.03
N LEU A 204 -8.70 -16.46 -7.10
CA LEU A 204 -8.21 -15.10 -7.38
C LEU A 204 -7.03 -15.08 -8.34
N ARG A 205 -6.10 -16.04 -8.23
CA ARG A 205 -4.94 -16.14 -9.13
C ARG A 205 -5.34 -16.53 -10.55
N GLU A 206 -6.37 -17.34 -10.71
CA GLU A 206 -6.95 -17.64 -12.03
C GLU A 206 -7.48 -16.38 -12.71
N LYS A 207 -8.14 -15.47 -11.97
CA LYS A 207 -8.54 -14.16 -12.51
C LYS A 207 -7.34 -13.31 -12.93
N VAL A 208 -6.28 -13.30 -12.11
CA VAL A 208 -5.03 -12.60 -12.43
C VAL A 208 -4.40 -13.15 -13.71
N ASP A 209 -4.37 -14.47 -13.86
CA ASP A 209 -3.79 -15.13 -15.03
C ASP A 209 -4.67 -14.99 -16.28
N ALA A 210 -6.01 -14.93 -16.13
CA ALA A 210 -6.92 -14.62 -17.22
C ALA A 210 -6.71 -13.20 -17.78
N ASP A 211 -6.44 -12.22 -16.93
CA ASP A 211 -6.14 -10.84 -17.34
C ASP A 211 -4.77 -10.68 -18.04
N ARG A 212 -3.93 -11.72 -18.06
CA ARG A 212 -2.61 -11.69 -18.72
C ARG A 212 -2.64 -12.10 -20.19
N LEU A 213 -3.70 -12.81 -20.58
CA LEU A 213 -3.95 -13.28 -21.95
C LEU A 213 -4.52 -12.14 -22.81
#